data_AF-A0A966KSB3-F1
#
_entry.id   AF-A0A966KSB3-F1
#
_cell.length_a   1.000
_cell.length_b   1.000
_cell.length_c   1.000
_cell.angle_alpha   90.00
_cell.angle_beta   90.00
_cell.angle_gamma   90.00
#
_symmetry.space_group_name_H-M   'P 1'
#
loop_
_entity.id
_entity.type
_entity.pdbx_description
1 polymer ?
#
loop_
_entity_poly.entity_id
_entity_poly.type
_entity_poly.pdbx_seq_one_letter_code
_entity_poly.pdbx_strand_id
1 'polypeptide(L)'
;MDRQVGRRALVGSTETNAPIIESSYVRLLRLLDRHIEGQDFLFGDRPANGDFGLFGQLSQLAIIEPPSSRLCIEEGRRVYSWVNRVDDLSWWPVEGDEGWCDRDGLALDTLVPLLAEIGSTYSPFMLANAAALAAGEPEMSCEINGMEYRQAAFPYQGKTLRWLRADHAALSAADRAAVDRILTDTGCDRLFA
;
A
#
# COMPACT_ATOMS: atom_id res chain seq x y z
N MET A 1 -2.72 27.17 -12.08
CA MET A 1 -2.83 26.43 -10.80
C MET A 1 -4.21 25.76 -10.65
N ASP A 2 -5.30 26.44 -11.00
CA ASP A 2 -6.69 25.94 -10.84
C ASP A 2 -7.00 24.58 -11.49
N ARG A 3 -6.40 24.26 -12.66
CA ARG A 3 -6.62 22.96 -13.33
C ARG A 3 -6.19 21.75 -12.52
N GLN A 4 -5.17 21.86 -11.66
CA GLN A 4 -4.73 20.73 -10.82
C GLN A 4 -5.47 20.71 -9.48
N VAL A 5 -5.76 21.89 -8.91
CA VAL A 5 -6.50 22.04 -7.66
C VAL A 5 -7.91 21.45 -7.75
N GLY A 6 -8.64 21.70 -8.84
CA GLY A 6 -9.99 21.17 -9.04
C GLY A 6 -10.07 19.65 -9.23
N ARG A 7 -8.94 18.97 -9.49
CA ARG A 7 -8.89 17.52 -9.67
C ARG A 7 -8.61 16.75 -8.38
N ARG A 8 -8.25 17.43 -7.29
CA ARG A 8 -7.95 16.81 -5.99
C ARG A 8 -9.13 16.00 -5.44
N ALA A 9 -10.34 16.54 -5.57
CA ALA A 9 -11.56 15.85 -5.14
C ALA A 9 -11.83 14.55 -5.94
N LEU A 10 -11.40 14.47 -7.20
CA LEU A 10 -11.56 13.25 -8.03
C LEU A 10 -10.74 12.07 -7.51
N VAL A 11 -9.68 12.35 -6.76
CA VAL A 11 -8.78 11.36 -6.15
C VAL A 11 -8.90 11.34 -4.63
N GLY A 12 -10.00 11.87 -4.09
CA GLY A 12 -10.33 11.78 -2.68
C GLY A 12 -9.50 12.71 -1.78
N SER A 13 -8.70 13.63 -2.35
CA SER A 13 -7.99 14.66 -1.59
C SER A 13 -8.94 15.82 -1.28
N THR A 14 -9.80 15.59 -0.29
CA THR A 14 -10.82 16.52 0.24
C THR A 14 -10.54 16.83 1.71
N GLU A 15 -11.12 17.90 2.24
CA GLU A 15 -11.02 18.22 3.67
C GLU A 15 -11.57 17.11 4.57
N THR A 16 -12.63 16.43 4.14
CA THR A 16 -13.25 15.31 4.86
C THR A 16 -12.31 14.11 4.96
N ASN A 17 -11.60 13.77 3.88
CA ASN A 17 -10.72 12.60 3.85
C ASN A 17 -9.31 12.89 4.38
N ALA A 18 -8.90 14.16 4.46
CA ALA A 18 -7.58 14.57 4.92
C ALA A 18 -7.13 13.88 6.23
N PRO A 19 -7.90 13.89 7.35
CA PRO A 19 -7.47 13.22 8.58
C PRO A 19 -7.31 11.70 8.43
N ILE A 20 -8.09 11.07 7.55
CA ILE A 20 -8.00 9.63 7.25
C ILE A 20 -6.67 9.35 6.53
N ILE A 21 -6.37 10.13 5.49
CA ILE A 21 -5.18 10.00 4.65
C ILE A 21 -3.91 10.30 5.45
N GLU A 22 -3.88 11.41 6.18
CA GLU A 22 -2.70 11.83 6.95
C GLU A 22 -2.39 10.86 8.09
N SER A 23 -3.40 10.39 8.82
CA SER A 23 -3.19 9.42 9.89
C SER A 23 -2.74 8.06 9.34
N SER A 24 -3.24 7.64 8.18
CA SER A 24 -2.78 6.41 7.50
C SER A 24 -1.34 6.53 7.03
N TYR A 25 -0.95 7.67 6.46
CA TYR A 25 0.43 7.92 6.08
C TYR A 25 1.40 7.81 7.27
N VAL A 26 1.07 8.42 8.42
CA VAL A 26 1.90 8.31 9.63
C VAL A 26 1.98 6.87 10.16
N ARG A 27 0.87 6.11 10.15
CA ARG A 27 0.90 4.69 10.54
C ARG A 27 1.75 3.86 9.60
N LEU A 28 1.59 4.05 8.29
CA LEU A 28 2.42 3.39 7.27
C LEU A 28 3.90 3.67 7.49
N LEU A 29 4.30 4.93 7.70
CA LEU A 29 5.68 5.30 7.94
C LEU A 29 6.29 4.56 9.13
N ARG A 30 5.60 4.54 10.27
CA ARG A 30 6.09 3.86 11.49
C ARG A 30 6.20 2.35 11.32
N LEU A 31 5.23 1.74 10.63
CA LEU A 31 5.22 0.30 10.37
C LEU A 31 6.34 -0.08 9.38
N LEU A 32 6.51 0.72 8.33
CA LEU A 32 7.54 0.48 7.33
C LEU A 32 8.93 0.73 7.92
N ASP A 33 9.12 1.76 8.74
CA ASP A 33 10.37 2.06 9.46
C ASP A 33 10.83 0.87 10.31
N ARG A 34 9.91 0.25 11.04
CA ARG A 34 10.18 -0.97 11.81
C ARG A 34 10.52 -2.16 10.91
N HIS A 35 9.81 -2.32 9.80
CA HIS A 35 10.03 -3.47 8.92
C HIS A 35 11.41 -3.40 8.24
N ILE A 36 11.77 -2.24 7.69
CA ILE A 36 13.07 -2.02 7.03
C ILE A 36 14.24 -1.83 8.01
N GLU A 37 13.98 -1.83 9.33
CA GLU A 37 15.05 -1.96 10.32
C GLU A 37 15.68 -3.35 10.29
N GLY A 38 14.88 -4.38 9.99
CA GLY A 38 15.32 -5.77 9.97
C GLY A 38 15.65 -6.33 8.58
N GLN A 39 15.25 -5.65 7.50
CA GLN A 39 15.46 -6.09 6.11
C GLN A 39 15.70 -4.91 5.18
N ASP A 40 16.35 -5.16 4.03
CA ASP A 40 16.60 -4.09 3.06
C ASP A 40 15.37 -3.72 2.20
N PHE A 41 14.47 -4.68 1.99
CA PHE A 41 13.23 -4.57 1.21
C PHE A 41 12.10 -5.35 1.89
N LEU A 42 10.89 -5.26 1.35
CA LEU A 42 9.70 -5.88 1.96
C LEU A 42 9.81 -7.41 2.13
N PHE A 43 10.59 -8.06 1.28
CA PHE A 43 10.68 -9.52 1.23
C PHE A 43 12.14 -9.98 1.16
N GLY A 44 13.05 -9.33 1.90
CA GLY A 44 14.45 -9.73 2.03
C GLY A 44 15.44 -8.68 1.54
N ASP A 45 16.51 -9.15 0.90
CA ASP A 45 17.67 -8.36 0.47
C ASP A 45 17.56 -7.93 -1.00
N ARG A 46 16.46 -8.27 -1.68
CA ARG A 46 16.20 -7.92 -3.07
C ARG A 46 14.89 -7.16 -3.22
N PRO A 47 14.85 -6.07 -4.01
CA PRO A 47 13.61 -5.35 -4.27
C PRO A 47 12.60 -6.25 -4.99
N ALA A 48 11.35 -6.20 -4.54
CA ALA A 48 10.21 -6.85 -5.16
C ALA A 48 9.22 -5.83 -5.70
N ASN A 49 8.16 -6.31 -6.36
CA ASN A 49 7.11 -5.46 -6.92
C ASN A 49 6.47 -4.53 -5.86
N GLY A 50 6.35 -5.01 -4.61
CA GLY A 50 5.80 -4.21 -3.50
C GLY A 50 6.67 -2.99 -3.18
N ASP A 51 7.99 -3.14 -3.21
CA ASP A 51 8.95 -2.05 -2.96
C ASP A 51 8.80 -0.94 -4.00
N PHE A 52 8.70 -1.31 -5.30
CA PHE A 52 8.50 -0.32 -6.36
C PHE A 52 7.12 0.36 -6.28
N GLY A 53 6.09 -0.38 -5.85
CA GLY A 53 4.76 0.16 -5.58
C GLY A 53 4.78 1.24 -4.48
N LEU A 54 5.48 0.96 -3.37
CA LEU A 54 5.67 1.92 -2.28
C LEU A 54 6.54 3.11 -2.71
N PHE A 55 7.67 2.84 -3.35
CA PHE A 55 8.64 3.84 -3.81
C PHE A 55 8.00 4.89 -4.73
N GLY A 56 7.14 4.46 -5.66
CA GLY A 56 6.49 5.39 -6.59
C GLY A 56 5.76 6.53 -5.88
N GLN A 57 5.01 6.22 -4.82
CA GLN A 57 4.30 7.23 -4.03
C GLN A 57 5.22 7.93 -3.01
N LEU A 58 6.07 7.16 -2.32
CA LEU A 58 6.95 7.69 -1.28
C LEU A 58 8.05 8.60 -1.83
N SER A 59 8.52 8.43 -3.07
CA SER A 59 9.44 9.39 -3.70
C SER A 59 8.85 10.80 -3.72
N GLN A 60 7.53 10.93 -3.93
CA GLN A 60 6.86 12.23 -3.95
C GLN A 60 6.60 12.76 -2.54
N LEU A 61 6.14 11.90 -1.62
CA LEU A 61 5.77 12.29 -0.26
C LEU A 61 6.97 12.46 0.68
N ALA A 62 7.96 11.58 0.61
CA ALA A 62 9.11 11.60 1.49
C ALA A 62 10.17 12.64 1.06
N ILE A 63 10.28 12.95 -0.25
CA ILE A 63 11.37 13.77 -0.79
C ILE A 63 10.90 15.13 -1.31
N ILE A 64 9.81 15.16 -2.09
CA ILE A 64 9.44 16.36 -2.87
C ILE A 64 8.48 17.29 -2.11
N GLU A 65 7.45 16.76 -1.46
CA GLU A 65 6.39 17.56 -0.82
C GLU A 65 6.80 17.93 0.62
N PRO A 66 7.05 19.22 0.94
CA PRO A 66 7.73 19.57 2.21
C PRO A 66 6.98 19.17 3.50
N PRO A 67 5.65 19.38 3.63
CA PRO A 67 4.89 18.91 4.79
C PRO A 67 5.01 17.41 5.08
N SER A 68 4.77 16.54 4.10
CA SER A 68 4.81 15.08 4.23
C SER A 68 6.23 14.54 4.30
N SER A 69 7.20 15.24 3.70
CA SER A 69 8.62 14.93 3.85
C SER A 69 9.08 15.15 5.30
N ARG A 70 8.68 16.28 5.90
CA ARG A 70 8.95 16.56 7.31
C ARG A 70 8.33 15.49 8.23
N LEU A 71 7.08 15.09 7.97
CA LEU A 71 6.44 13.98 8.69
C LEU A 71 7.20 12.65 8.51
N CYS A 72 7.68 12.35 7.30
CA CYS A 72 8.52 11.17 7.05
C CYS A 72 9.79 11.18 7.91
N ILE A 73 10.49 12.31 7.98
CA ILE A 73 11.69 12.45 8.80
C ILE A 73 11.38 12.36 10.31
N GLU A 74 10.22 12.83 10.74
CA GLU A 74 9.80 12.78 12.14
C GLU A 74 9.38 11.37 12.58
N GLU A 75 8.65 10.65 11.73
CA GLU A 75 7.93 9.42 12.08
C GLU A 75 8.55 8.13 11.54
N GLY A 76 9.39 8.22 10.50
CA GLY A 76 9.98 7.07 9.81
C GLY A 76 11.32 7.43 9.14
N ARG A 77 12.33 7.76 9.93
CA ARG A 77 13.66 8.19 9.43
C ARG A 77 14.31 7.16 8.51
N ARG A 78 14.15 5.88 8.79
CA ARG A 78 14.67 4.80 7.93
C ARG A 78 13.94 4.78 6.61
N VAL A 79 12.65 5.10 6.59
CA VAL A 79 11.86 5.18 5.36
C VAL A 79 12.41 6.28 4.46
N TYR A 80 12.74 7.45 5.02
CA TYR A 80 13.38 8.52 4.25
C TYR A 80 14.70 8.07 3.61
N SER A 81 15.58 7.40 4.37
CA SER A 81 16.83 6.84 3.84
C SER A 81 16.59 5.75 2.79
N TRP A 82 15.60 4.89 3.03
CA TRP A 82 15.23 3.81 2.12
C TRP A 82 14.73 4.35 0.78
N VAL A 83 13.90 5.39 0.77
CA VAL A 83 13.44 6.03 -0.48
C VAL A 83 14.62 6.57 -1.29
N ASN A 84 15.58 7.25 -0.64
CA ASN A 84 16.78 7.73 -1.33
C ASN A 84 17.64 6.58 -1.90
N ARG A 85 17.71 5.44 -1.20
CA ARG A 85 18.42 4.25 -1.69
C ARG A 85 17.73 3.62 -2.89
N VAL A 86 16.40 3.47 -2.83
CA VAL A 86 15.62 2.82 -3.91
C VAL A 86 15.63 3.65 -5.20
N ASP A 87 15.84 4.97 -5.11
CA ASP A 87 15.97 5.86 -6.27
C ASP A 87 17.14 5.48 -7.21
N ASP A 88 18.21 4.89 -6.67
CA ASP A 88 19.31 4.32 -7.45
C ASP A 88 19.82 3.00 -6.86
N LEU A 89 19.32 1.91 -7.43
CA LEU A 89 19.73 0.54 -7.13
C LEU A 89 20.72 -0.04 -8.16
N SER A 90 21.33 0.79 -9.02
CA SER A 90 22.23 0.32 -10.09
C SER A 90 23.46 -0.44 -9.59
N TRP A 91 23.85 -0.21 -8.34
CA TRP A 91 24.96 -0.88 -7.65
C TRP A 91 24.52 -2.03 -6.75
N TRP A 92 23.21 -2.27 -6.60
CA TRP A 92 22.70 -3.30 -5.70
C TRP A 92 23.02 -4.69 -6.26
N PRO A 93 23.67 -5.58 -5.49
CA PRO A 93 24.05 -6.89 -6.00
C PRO A 93 22.79 -7.75 -6.20
N VAL A 94 22.60 -8.22 -7.42
CA VAL A 94 21.47 -9.09 -7.79
C VAL A 94 22.01 -10.28 -8.57
N GLU A 95 21.91 -11.47 -7.98
CA GLU A 95 22.34 -12.73 -8.59
C GLU A 95 21.13 -13.64 -8.82
N GLY A 96 20.79 -13.92 -10.08
CA GLY A 96 19.69 -14.85 -10.42
C GLY A 96 18.35 -14.46 -9.78
N ASP A 97 17.77 -15.36 -9.00
CA ASP A 97 16.55 -15.17 -8.19
C ASP A 97 16.84 -15.13 -6.67
N GLU A 98 18.11 -15.02 -6.28
CA GLU A 98 18.53 -14.96 -4.87
C GLU A 98 18.15 -13.61 -4.23
N GLY A 99 18.00 -13.62 -2.90
CA GLY A 99 17.80 -12.42 -2.07
C GLY A 99 16.35 -12.17 -1.63
N TRP A 100 15.36 -12.86 -2.21
CA TRP A 100 14.01 -12.87 -1.64
C TRP A 100 13.88 -13.91 -0.52
N CYS A 101 13.04 -13.62 0.47
CA CYS A 101 12.70 -14.56 1.52
C CYS A 101 11.92 -15.76 0.97
N ASP A 102 12.28 -16.95 1.44
CA ASP A 102 11.39 -18.11 1.37
C ASP A 102 10.15 -17.92 2.24
N ARG A 103 9.12 -18.75 2.03
CA ARG A 103 7.84 -18.69 2.76
C ARG A 103 8.01 -18.69 4.27
N ASP A 104 8.94 -19.53 4.75
CA ASP A 104 9.20 -19.70 6.19
C ASP A 104 10.17 -18.63 6.73
N GLY A 105 10.78 -17.84 5.84
CA GLY A 105 11.74 -16.76 6.18
C GLY A 105 11.12 -15.35 6.19
N LEU A 106 9.81 -15.21 5.94
CA LEU A 106 9.13 -13.92 5.99
C LEU A 106 9.15 -13.36 7.42
N ALA A 107 9.48 -12.07 7.57
CA ALA A 107 9.40 -11.34 8.84
C ALA A 107 7.94 -11.03 9.21
N LEU A 108 7.17 -12.06 9.57
CA LEU A 108 5.72 -11.96 9.80
C LEU A 108 5.37 -11.00 10.94
N ASP A 109 6.24 -10.83 11.92
CA ASP A 109 6.07 -9.92 13.06
C ASP A 109 5.97 -8.44 12.66
N THR A 110 6.57 -8.08 11.53
CA THR A 110 6.57 -6.71 10.98
C THR A 110 5.75 -6.60 9.69
N LEU A 111 5.68 -7.66 8.89
CA LEU A 111 4.89 -7.71 7.65
C LEU A 111 3.38 -7.77 7.91
N VAL A 112 2.92 -8.58 8.87
CA VAL A 112 1.48 -8.71 9.17
C VAL A 112 0.88 -7.37 9.64
N PRO A 113 1.53 -6.59 10.52
CA PRO A 113 1.07 -5.23 10.83
C PRO A 113 0.97 -4.29 9.63
N LEU A 114 1.90 -4.35 8.67
CA LEU A 114 1.81 -3.58 7.42
C LEU A 114 0.60 -4.00 6.59
N LEU A 115 0.38 -5.32 6.43
CA LEU A 115 -0.79 -5.86 5.75
C LEU A 115 -2.10 -5.48 6.47
N ALA A 116 -2.10 -5.41 7.80
CA ALA A 116 -3.25 -4.99 8.59
C ALA A 116 -3.58 -3.49 8.38
N GLU A 117 -2.59 -2.61 8.26
CA GLU A 117 -2.84 -1.21 7.87
C GLU A 117 -3.47 -1.15 6.46
N ILE A 118 -2.96 -1.92 5.50
CA ILE A 118 -3.53 -1.99 4.15
C ILE A 118 -4.96 -2.55 4.19
N GLY A 119 -5.19 -3.59 4.99
CA GLY A 119 -6.49 -4.24 5.14
C GLY A 119 -7.53 -3.36 5.81
N SER A 120 -7.14 -2.57 6.80
CA SER A 120 -8.04 -1.64 7.50
C SER A 120 -8.39 -0.38 6.69
N THR A 121 -7.56 -0.02 5.70
CA THR A 121 -7.71 1.22 4.92
C THR A 121 -8.09 0.97 3.47
N TYR A 122 -7.25 0.28 2.71
CA TYR A 122 -7.40 0.15 1.26
C TYR A 122 -8.40 -0.93 0.88
N SER A 123 -8.55 -1.98 1.68
CA SER A 123 -9.53 -3.03 1.38
C SER A 123 -10.99 -2.57 1.37
N PRO A 124 -11.52 -1.88 2.42
CA PRO A 124 -12.88 -1.35 2.37
C PRO A 124 -13.08 -0.36 1.21
N PHE A 125 -12.08 0.48 0.93
CA PHE A 125 -12.07 1.38 -0.21
C PHE A 125 -12.21 0.64 -1.55
N MET A 126 -11.40 -0.38 -1.80
CA MET A 126 -11.42 -1.13 -3.07
C MET A 126 -12.76 -1.84 -3.29
N LEU A 127 -13.31 -2.43 -2.23
CA LEU A 127 -14.59 -3.13 -2.28
C LEU A 127 -15.75 -2.16 -2.51
N ALA A 128 -15.79 -1.03 -1.80
CA ALA A 128 -16.81 0.01 -2.01
C ALA A 128 -16.74 0.62 -3.41
N ASN A 129 -15.53 0.90 -3.90
CA ASN A 129 -15.34 1.39 -5.27
C ASN A 129 -15.82 0.38 -6.32
N ALA A 130 -15.52 -0.91 -6.14
CA ALA A 130 -15.98 -1.96 -7.05
C ALA A 130 -17.52 -2.10 -7.02
N ALA A 131 -18.14 -2.00 -5.85
CA ALA A 131 -19.59 -2.02 -5.70
C ALA A 131 -20.27 -0.82 -6.37
N ALA A 132 -19.77 0.39 -6.15
CA ALA A 132 -20.27 1.61 -6.79
C ALA A 132 -20.18 1.52 -8.33
N LEU A 133 -19.04 1.07 -8.86
CA LEU A 133 -18.87 0.86 -10.31
C LEU A 133 -19.85 -0.18 -10.88
N ALA A 134 -20.11 -1.26 -10.15
CA ALA A 134 -21.06 -2.29 -10.57
C ALA A 134 -22.52 -1.78 -10.56
N ALA A 135 -22.84 -0.88 -9.62
CA ALA A 135 -24.14 -0.23 -9.53
C ALA A 135 -24.31 0.98 -10.48
N GLY A 136 -23.23 1.43 -11.12
CA GLY A 136 -23.23 2.65 -11.95
C GLY A 136 -23.29 3.94 -11.13
N GLU A 137 -22.94 3.88 -9.84
CA GLU A 137 -22.93 5.03 -8.94
C GLU A 137 -21.70 5.91 -9.21
N PRO A 138 -21.85 7.25 -9.27
CA PRO A 138 -20.75 8.17 -9.56
C PRO A 138 -19.79 8.35 -8.38
N GLU A 139 -20.22 7.98 -7.17
CA GLU A 139 -19.48 8.11 -5.92
C GLU A 139 -19.51 6.79 -5.16
N MET A 140 -18.45 6.52 -4.40
CA MET A 140 -18.37 5.44 -3.44
C MET A 140 -18.13 6.02 -2.04
N SER A 141 -18.65 5.34 -1.03
CA SER A 141 -18.37 5.63 0.37
C SER A 141 -18.05 4.35 1.13
N CYS A 142 -17.18 4.46 2.12
CA CYS A 142 -16.85 3.37 3.04
C CYS A 142 -16.43 3.94 4.40
N GLU A 143 -16.40 3.07 5.41
CA GLU A 143 -15.78 3.40 6.69
C GLU A 143 -14.31 2.97 6.68
N ILE A 144 -13.42 3.90 7.05
CA ILE A 144 -12.00 3.63 7.27
C ILE A 144 -11.66 4.09 8.69
N ASN A 145 -11.31 3.14 9.55
CA ASN A 145 -10.94 3.38 10.95
C ASN A 145 -11.94 4.27 11.70
N GLY A 146 -13.24 3.99 11.56
CA GLY A 146 -14.34 4.71 12.22
C GLY A 146 -14.71 6.06 11.59
N MET A 147 -14.10 6.42 10.46
CA MET A 147 -14.38 7.67 9.74
C MET A 147 -14.99 7.37 8.37
N GLU A 148 -15.97 8.17 7.94
CA GLU A 148 -16.54 8.08 6.60
C GLU A 148 -15.54 8.61 5.57
N TYR A 149 -15.17 7.75 4.61
CA TYR A 149 -14.38 8.11 3.44
C TYR A 149 -15.30 8.15 2.21
N ARG A 150 -15.19 9.21 1.40
CA ARG A 150 -15.96 9.35 0.14
C ARG A 150 -15.08 9.77 -1.02
N GLN A 151 -15.34 9.24 -2.21
CA GLN A 151 -14.67 9.65 -3.44
C GLN A 151 -15.53 9.29 -4.65
N ALA A 152 -15.36 10.03 -5.76
CA ALA A 152 -15.82 9.57 -7.06
C ALA A 152 -15.37 8.13 -7.35
N ALA A 153 -16.27 7.33 -7.90
CA ALA A 153 -15.95 5.97 -8.33
C ALA A 153 -14.86 6.01 -9.41
N PHE A 154 -13.83 5.17 -9.25
CA PHE A 154 -12.60 5.23 -10.02
C PHE A 154 -12.40 3.94 -10.85
N PRO A 155 -12.67 3.96 -12.17
CA PRO A 155 -12.67 2.76 -13.00
C PRO A 155 -11.35 1.99 -13.00
N TYR A 156 -10.22 2.68 -12.88
CA TYR A 156 -8.91 2.03 -12.84
C TYR A 156 -8.73 1.17 -11.58
N GLN A 157 -9.18 1.64 -10.41
CA GLN A 157 -9.12 0.87 -9.17
C GLN A 157 -10.08 -0.34 -9.19
N GLY A 158 -11.18 -0.24 -9.95
CA GLY A 158 -12.00 -1.41 -10.26
C GLY A 158 -11.27 -2.46 -11.10
N LYS A 159 -10.35 -2.05 -12.00
CA LYS A 159 -9.51 -2.97 -12.77
C LYS A 159 -8.46 -3.63 -11.88
N THR A 160 -7.81 -2.88 -11.00
CA THR A 160 -6.76 -3.42 -10.11
C THR A 160 -7.29 -4.49 -9.18
N LEU A 161 -8.51 -4.35 -8.63
CA LEU A 161 -9.13 -5.43 -7.84
C LEU A 161 -9.32 -6.72 -8.64
N ARG A 162 -9.74 -6.60 -9.90
CA ARG A 162 -9.91 -7.78 -10.77
C ARG A 162 -8.58 -8.44 -11.09
N TRP A 163 -7.53 -7.66 -11.34
CA TRP A 163 -6.19 -8.20 -11.56
C TRP A 163 -5.67 -8.91 -10.32
N LEU A 164 -5.81 -8.29 -9.14
CA LEU A 164 -5.41 -8.89 -7.87
C LEU A 164 -6.08 -10.25 -7.65
N ARG A 165 -7.40 -10.34 -7.87
CA ARG A 165 -8.16 -11.60 -7.76
C ARG A 165 -7.75 -12.63 -8.82
N ALA A 166 -7.45 -12.19 -10.05
CA ALA A 166 -7.00 -13.07 -11.11
C ALA A 166 -5.61 -13.66 -10.82
N ASP A 167 -4.67 -12.83 -10.35
CA ASP A 167 -3.31 -13.25 -9.99
C ASP A 167 -3.35 -14.23 -8.82
N HIS A 168 -4.18 -13.97 -7.80
CA HIS A 168 -4.40 -14.91 -6.69
C HIS A 168 -5.03 -16.24 -7.13
N ALA A 169 -6.03 -16.20 -8.01
CA ALA A 169 -6.65 -17.41 -8.55
C ALA A 169 -5.70 -18.23 -9.43
N ALA A 170 -4.73 -17.59 -10.09
CA ALA A 170 -3.72 -18.23 -10.92
C ALA A 170 -2.61 -18.94 -10.13
N LEU A 171 -2.48 -18.66 -8.81
CA LEU A 171 -1.54 -19.35 -7.94
C LEU A 171 -1.81 -20.85 -7.87
N SER A 172 -0.74 -21.63 -7.68
CA SER A 172 -0.85 -23.05 -7.33
C SER A 172 -1.67 -23.21 -6.05
N ALA A 173 -2.28 -24.39 -5.83
CA ALA A 173 -3.05 -24.63 -4.61
C ALA A 173 -2.18 -24.47 -3.34
N ALA A 174 -0.91 -24.88 -3.39
CA ALA A 174 0.01 -24.74 -2.27
C ALA A 174 0.39 -23.28 -2.00
N ASP A 175 0.56 -22.49 -3.06
CA ASP A 175 0.99 -21.08 -3.00
C ASP A 175 -0.16 -20.21 -2.52
N ARG A 176 -1.35 -20.43 -3.08
CA ARG A 176 -2.58 -19.74 -2.66
C ARG A 176 -2.86 -19.98 -1.18
N ALA A 177 -2.78 -21.24 -0.73
CA ALA A 177 -2.96 -21.55 0.69
C ALA A 177 -1.90 -20.89 1.59
N ALA A 178 -0.67 -20.68 1.11
CA ALA A 178 0.36 -19.96 1.85
C ALA A 178 0.04 -18.46 1.95
N VAL A 179 -0.36 -17.84 0.85
CA VAL A 179 -0.80 -16.43 0.81
C VAL A 179 -2.03 -16.23 1.71
N ASP A 180 -3.05 -17.08 1.60
CA ASP A 180 -4.27 -16.98 2.40
C ASP A 180 -3.98 -17.01 3.91
N ARG A 181 -3.04 -17.87 4.35
CA ARG A 181 -2.62 -17.92 5.75
C ARG A 181 -1.98 -16.62 6.23
N ILE A 182 -1.18 -15.96 5.37
CA ILE A 182 -0.53 -14.68 5.71
C ILE A 182 -1.57 -13.55 5.76
N LEU A 183 -2.55 -13.57 4.86
CA LEU A 183 -3.58 -12.53 4.77
C LEU A 183 -4.70 -12.67 5.80
N THR A 184 -4.86 -13.86 6.40
CA THR A 184 -5.90 -14.13 7.39
C THR A 184 -5.85 -13.09 8.53
N ASP A 185 -7.01 -12.56 8.90
CA ASP A 185 -7.19 -11.55 9.97
C ASP A 185 -6.46 -10.21 9.74
N THR A 186 -5.87 -9.98 8.56
CA THR A 186 -5.30 -8.67 8.21
C THR A 186 -6.36 -7.70 7.66
N GLY A 187 -7.50 -8.20 7.19
CA GLY A 187 -8.50 -7.43 6.45
C GLY A 187 -8.27 -7.43 4.93
N CYS A 188 -7.05 -7.75 4.46
CA CYS A 188 -6.76 -7.97 3.04
C CYS A 188 -7.38 -9.26 2.50
N ASP A 189 -7.63 -10.25 3.35
CA ASP A 189 -8.36 -11.48 3.03
C ASP A 189 -9.73 -11.20 2.40
N ARG A 190 -10.39 -10.11 2.81
CA ARG A 190 -11.69 -9.66 2.26
C ARG A 190 -11.63 -9.31 0.77
N LEU A 191 -10.45 -9.00 0.24
CA LEU A 191 -10.28 -8.73 -1.18
C LEU A 191 -10.44 -9.99 -2.03
N PHE A 192 -10.27 -11.18 -1.45
CA PHE A 192 -10.28 -12.46 -2.15
C PHE A 192 -11.47 -13.35 -1.78
N ALA A 193 -12.30 -12.91 -0.83
CA ALA A 193 -13.57 -13.53 -0.45
C ALA A 193 -14.65 -13.40 -1.53
#